data_AF-A0A553RP40-F1
#
_entry.id   AF-A0A553RP40-F1
#
_cell.length_a   1.000
_cell.length_b   1.000
_cell.length_c   1.000
_cell.angle_alpha   90.00
_cell.angle_beta   90.00
_cell.angle_gamma   90.00
#
_symmetry.space_group_name_H-M   'P 1'
#
loop_
_entity.id
_entity.type
_entity.pdbx_description
1 polymer ?
#
loop_
_entity_poly.entity_id
_entity_poly.type
_entity_poly.pdbx_seq_one_letter_code
_entity_poly.pdbx_strand_id
1 'polypeptide(L)' 'MDFLKAEIARKRKLIEEKELIDDSKKYFKRAELARKEEEDYYKRCGYK' A
#
# COMPACT_ATOMS: atom_id res chain seq x y z
N MET A 1 -16.85 -2.93 17.12
CA MET A 1 -17.01 -2.19 15.84
C MET A 1 -15.90 -1.19 15.60
N ASP A 2 -15.39 -0.51 16.62
CA ASP A 2 -14.39 0.56 16.45
C ASP A 2 -12.99 0.05 16.09
N PHE A 3 -12.57 -1.09 16.65
CA PHE A 3 -11.33 -1.77 16.24
C PHE A 3 -11.31 -2.10 14.74
N LEU A 4 -12.43 -2.62 14.22
CA LEU A 4 -12.56 -2.95 12.80
C LEU A 4 -12.52 -1.70 11.92
N LYS A 5 -13.18 -0.61 12.33
CA LYS A 5 -13.11 0.68 11.63
C LYS A 5 -11.68 1.23 11.61
N ALA A 6 -10.96 1.14 12.73
CA ALA A 6 -9.56 1.57 12.83
C ALA A 6 -8.64 0.74 11.91
N GLU A 7 -8.86 -0.57 11.85
CA GLU A 7 -8.12 -1.47 10.95
C GLU A 7 -8.37 -1.12 9.47
N ILE A 8 -9.62 -0.89 9.09
CA ILE A 8 -9.99 -0.50 7.72
C ILE A 8 -9.35 0.85 7.37
N ALA A 9 -9.42 1.84 8.26
CA ALA A 9 -8.81 3.15 8.04
C ALA A 9 -7.29 3.06 7.86
N ARG A 10 -6.61 2.25 8.69
CA ARG A 10 -5.16 2.01 8.58
C ARG A 10 -4.78 1.40 7.23
N LYS A 11 -5.55 0.40 6.78
CA LYS A 11 -5.32 -0.24 5.48
C LYS A 11 -5.58 0.71 4.32
N ARG A 12 -6.61 1.56 4.38
CA ARG A 12 -6.88 2.57 3.35
C ARG A 12 -5.72 3.57 3.22
N LYS A 13 -5.26 4.10 4.34
CA LYS A 13 -4.10 5.02 4.39
C LYS A 13 -2.86 4.40 3.75
N LEU A 14 -2.58 3.13 4.05
CA LEU A 14 -1.43 2.41 3.47
C LEU A 14 -1.55 2.22 1.95
N ILE A 15 -2.76 1.98 1.44
CA ILE A 15 -2.98 1.80 0.00
C ILE A 15 -2.87 3.15 -0.74
N GLU A 16 -3.36 4.24 -0.12
CA GLU A 16 -3.22 5.61 -0.61
C GLU A 16 -1.76 6.06 -0.63
N GLU A 17 -1.01 5.85 0.45
CA GLU A 17 0.43 6.17 0.54
C GLU A 17 1.28 5.42 -0.50
N LYS A 18 0.87 4.21 -0.88
CA LYS A 18 1.54 3.42 -1.93
C LYS A 18 1.08 3.76 -3.35
N GLU A 19 0.11 4.67 -3.50
CA GLU A 19 -0.48 5.08 -4.78
C GLU A 19 -1.01 3.89 -5.59
N LEU A 20 -1.56 2.87 -4.92
CA LEU A 20 -2.04 1.65 -5.57
C LEU A 20 -3.46 1.79 -6.12
N ILE A 21 -4.22 2.75 -5.58
CA ILE A 21 -5.55 3.12 -6.03
C ILE A 21 -5.58 4.60 -6.35
N ASP A 22 -6.41 4.96 -7.31
CA ASP A 22 -6.73 6.34 -7.66
C ASP A 22 -8.26 6.46 -7.88
N ASP A 23 -8.75 7.67 -8.16
CA ASP A 23 -10.19 7.91 -8.35
C ASP A 23 -10.80 7.06 -9.49
N SER A 24 -9.99 6.65 -10.47
CA SER A 24 -10.36 5.80 -11.60
C SER A 24 -10.08 4.31 -11.36
N LYS A 25 -9.08 3.97 -10.54
CA LYS A 25 -8.56 2.63 -10.28
C LYS A 25 -8.86 2.21 -8.85
N LYS A 26 -9.98 1.50 -8.67
CA LYS A 26 -10.45 1.00 -7.37
C LYS A 26 -9.84 -0.34 -6.92
N TYR A 27 -9.02 -0.96 -7.76
CA TYR A 27 -8.42 -2.27 -7.50
C TYR A 27 -6.99 -2.30 -8.00
N PHE A 28 -6.16 -3.13 -7.38
CA PHE A 28 -4.78 -3.36 -7.80
C PHE A 28 -4.48 -4.86 -7.76
N LYS A 29 -3.51 -5.29 -8.56
CA LYS A 29 -3.02 -6.67 -8.50
C LYS A 29 -2.07 -6.81 -7.31
N ARG A 30 -2.08 -7.97 -6.66
CA ARG A 30 -1.12 -8.27 -5.58
C ARG A 30 0.34 -8.07 -6.02
N ALA A 31 0.64 -8.35 -7.29
CA ALA A 31 1.97 -8.11 -7.86
C ALA A 31 2.38 -6.63 -7.84
N GLU A 32 1.45 -5.69 -8.01
CA GLU A 32 1.75 -4.25 -7.97
C GLU A 32 2.15 -3.81 -6.55
N LEU A 33 1.44 -4.31 -5.53
CA LEU A 33 1.78 -4.09 -4.12
C LEU A 33 3.15 -4.67 -3.79
N ALA A 34 3.45 -5.90 -4.23
CA ALA A 34 4.73 -6.55 -3.97
C ALA A 34 5.90 -5.75 -4.54
N ARG A 35 5.77 -5.21 -5.77
CA ARG A 35 6.82 -4.36 -6.36
C ARG A 35 7.06 -3.08 -5.57
N LYS A 36 6.01 -2.40 -5.11
CA LYS A 36 6.15 -1.18 -4.28
C LYS A 36 6.84 -1.50 -2.96
N GLU A 37 6.50 -2.62 -2.33
CA GLU A 37 7.16 -3.09 -1.10
C GLU A 37 8.63 -3.42 -1.28
N GLU A 38 8.96 -4.06 -2.40
CA GLU A 38 10.33 -4.37 -2.78
C GLU A 38 11.14 -3.09 -3.06
N GLU A 39 10.58 -2.14 -3.81
CA GLU A 39 11.18 -0.83 -4.08
C GLU A 39 11.45 -0.05 -2.76
N ASP A 40 10.48 -0.03 -1.85
CA ASP A 40 10.63 0.59 -0.53
C ASP A 40 11.70 -0.10 0.32
N TYR A 41 11.77 -1.44 0.26
CA TYR A 41 12.80 -2.21 0.93
C TYR A 41 14.20 -1.86 0.42
N TYR A 42 14.41 -1.82 -0.90
CA TYR A 42 15.71 -1.45 -1.46
C TYR A 42 16.09 0.00 -1.14
N LYS A 43 15.13 0.95 -1.19
CA LYS A 43 15.34 2.34 -0.76
C LYS A 43 15.79 2.44 0.70
N ARG A 44 15.16 1.67 1.59
CA ARG A 44 15.48 1.67 3.02
C ARG A 44 16.81 0.98 3.33
N CYS A 45 17.09 -0.14 2.68
CA CYS A 45 18.25 -0.98 2.97
C CYS A 45 19.50 -0.60 2.17
N GLY A 46 19.40 0.36 1.24
CA GLY A 46 20.55 0.91 0.51
C GLY A 46 21.24 -0.07 -0.44
N TYR A 47 20.63 -1.21 -0.74
CA TYR A 47 21.15 -2.14 -1.72
C TYR A 47 20.87 -1.59 -3.12
N LYS A 48 21.95 -1.19 -3.80
CA LYS A 48 21.98 -0.72 -5.19
C LYS A 48 22.70 -1.75 -6.05
#